data_AF-A0AA36G562-F1
#
_entry.id   AF-A0AA36G562-F1
#
_cell.length_a   1.000
_cell.length_b   1.000
_cell.length_c   1.000
_cell.angle_alpha   90.00
_cell.angle_beta   90.00
_cell.angle_gamma   90.00
#
_symmetry.space_group_name_H-M   'P 1'
#
loop_
_entity.id
_entity.type
_entity.pdbx_description
1 polymer ?
#
loop_
_entity_poly.entity_id
_entity_poly.type
_entity_poly.pdbx_seq_one_letter_code
_entity_poly.pdbx_strand_id
1 'polypeptide(L)'
;MVFYYGIVALIFSSHFFASTTARLAGFRGPLTIARDEDGFIESTDLRFDYLMLTLIYPVAVCRADDDAVKDSCEVPDGTPSWTVHGLWPNYANGSYPQFCTRQKFDIDLVSPIFEELKKDWPNLYPNRQVSSLWKHEYEKHGTCASSDPILESELKYFQSTLKLHERFDVAGALSGEGVKPAETKQELLGDVRLCLDLNLELIDCPKHAKAVSASPHLPDFRPCTNSIIYLPNTPKAMLEQQDQYVEASLMLFPASTFFALLRPLEFLILAVIFLFVLLISLCKLHLEWIRERQLMNDKNNNRMGGG
;
A
#
# COMPACT_ATOMS: atom_id res chain seq x y z
N MET A 1 -75.48 19.09 -21.71
CA MET A 1 -75.65 19.84 -20.44
C MET A 1 -74.56 19.33 -19.51
N VAL A 2 -73.37 19.91 -19.35
CA VAL A 2 -72.88 21.26 -19.01
C VAL A 2 -73.36 21.85 -17.69
N PHE A 3 -72.35 22.16 -16.83
CA PHE A 3 -72.26 23.01 -15.63
C PHE A 3 -72.80 22.46 -14.28
N TYR A 4 -72.31 22.79 -13.07
CA TYR A 4 -71.58 23.94 -12.45
C TYR A 4 -70.75 23.41 -11.23
N TYR A 5 -69.45 23.73 -11.06
CA TYR A 5 -68.82 24.74 -10.17
C TYR A 5 -69.22 24.79 -8.67
N GLY A 6 -68.22 24.81 -7.78
CA GLY A 6 -68.35 25.21 -6.36
C GLY A 6 -67.04 25.18 -5.58
N ILE A 7 -66.38 26.33 -5.48
CA ILE A 7 -65.13 26.63 -4.76
C ILE A 7 -65.43 26.93 -3.27
N VAL A 8 -64.58 26.48 -2.34
CA VAL A 8 -64.34 27.19 -1.06
C VAL A 8 -62.85 27.31 -0.84
N ALA A 9 -62.41 28.55 -0.72
CA ALA A 9 -61.05 28.98 -0.42
C ALA A 9 -60.74 28.84 1.08
N LEU A 10 -59.51 28.44 1.41
CA LEU A 10 -58.86 28.90 2.62
C LEU A 10 -57.53 29.55 2.27
N ILE A 11 -57.43 30.76 2.81
CA ILE A 11 -56.43 31.78 2.62
C ILE A 11 -55.26 31.46 3.54
N PHE A 12 -54.05 31.34 2.99
CA PHE A 12 -52.86 31.79 3.70
C PHE A 12 -52.07 32.72 2.78
N SER A 13 -52.13 33.98 3.17
CA SER A 13 -51.34 35.14 2.73
C SER A 13 -49.85 34.81 2.79
N SER A 14 -49.13 34.87 1.66
CA SER A 14 -48.31 36.04 1.23
C SER A 14 -46.99 36.14 2.02
N HIS A 15 -45.78 36.02 1.46
CA HIS A 15 -45.21 36.53 0.20
C HIS A 15 -44.26 35.49 -0.42
N PHE A 16 -44.30 35.20 -1.73
CA PHE A 16 -43.69 35.95 -2.85
C PHE A 16 -42.16 36.14 -2.68
N PHE A 17 -41.26 35.81 -3.62
CA PHE A 17 -41.42 35.38 -5.02
C PHE A 17 -40.09 34.82 -5.59
N ALA A 18 -40.25 33.98 -6.62
CA ALA A 18 -39.40 33.79 -7.81
C ALA A 18 -37.98 33.19 -7.64
N SER A 19 -37.71 32.00 -8.22
CA SER A 19 -37.47 31.72 -9.66
C SER A 19 -36.06 32.20 -10.04
N THR A 20 -35.19 31.48 -10.73
CA THR A 20 -35.38 30.57 -11.86
C THR A 20 -34.05 29.84 -12.06
N THR A 21 -34.10 28.66 -12.67
CA THR A 21 -32.98 27.96 -13.31
C THR A 21 -32.13 28.86 -14.22
N ALA A 22 -30.80 28.79 -14.10
CA ALA A 22 -29.85 29.16 -15.15
C ALA A 22 -28.81 28.04 -15.32
N ARG A 23 -28.65 27.60 -16.58
CA ARG A 23 -27.71 26.58 -17.05
C ARG A 23 -26.26 27.10 -17.05
N LEU A 24 -25.33 26.14 -16.94
CA LEU A 24 -24.04 26.05 -17.63
C LEU A 24 -23.18 27.32 -17.71
N ALA A 25 -22.20 27.41 -16.81
CA ALA A 25 -20.82 27.77 -17.14
C ALA A 25 -19.92 27.34 -15.98
N GLY A 26 -18.85 26.61 -16.29
CA GLY A 26 -17.83 26.27 -15.30
C GLY A 26 -17.18 27.54 -14.76
N PHE A 27 -17.34 27.77 -13.46
CA PHE A 27 -16.44 28.55 -12.63
C PHE A 27 -16.65 28.06 -11.19
N ARG A 28 -15.82 27.11 -10.74
CA ARG A 28 -15.73 26.80 -9.31
C ARG A 28 -14.83 27.88 -8.69
N GLY A 29 -15.45 28.84 -8.02
CA GLY A 29 -14.75 29.68 -7.05
C GLY A 29 -14.18 28.83 -5.90
N PRO A 30 -13.38 29.42 -5.00
CA PRO A 30 -12.81 28.71 -3.86
C PRO A 30 -13.93 28.03 -3.06
N LEU A 31 -13.76 26.73 -2.77
CA LEU A 31 -14.66 25.96 -1.93
C LEU A 31 -14.69 26.63 -0.54
N THR A 32 -15.81 27.27 -0.19
CA THR A 32 -16.03 27.79 1.16
C THR A 32 -16.33 26.63 2.07
N ILE A 33 -15.39 26.29 2.96
CA ILE A 33 -15.56 25.28 4.01
C ILE A 33 -16.72 25.71 4.91
N ALA A 34 -17.81 24.95 4.91
CA ALA A 34 -18.88 25.12 5.89
C ALA A 34 -18.39 24.50 7.21
N ARG A 35 -18.10 25.35 8.19
CA ARG A 35 -17.82 24.92 9.56
C ARG A 35 -19.13 24.98 10.34
N ASP A 36 -19.38 23.99 11.19
CA ASP A 36 -20.47 24.11 12.17
C ASP A 36 -20.19 25.25 13.17
N GLU A 37 -21.17 25.61 14.01
CA GLU A 37 -21.03 26.71 14.98
C GLU A 37 -19.90 26.50 16.00
N ASP A 38 -19.35 25.28 16.08
CA ASP A 38 -18.24 24.89 16.94
C ASP A 38 -16.89 24.77 16.18
N GLY A 39 -16.86 24.98 14.86
CA GLY A 39 -15.65 24.94 14.02
C GLY A 39 -15.28 23.56 13.44
N PHE A 40 -16.14 22.56 13.52
CA PHE A 40 -15.92 21.21 13.02
C PHE A 40 -16.45 21.02 11.60
N ILE A 41 -15.80 20.12 10.86
CA ILE A 41 -16.07 19.82 9.46
C ILE A 41 -17.05 18.64 9.39
N GLU A 42 -18.16 18.82 8.66
CA GLU A 42 -19.13 17.76 8.39
C GLU A 42 -18.47 16.62 7.58
N SER A 43 -18.83 15.37 7.85
CA SER A 43 -18.12 14.14 7.41
C SER A 43 -17.88 13.98 5.90
N THR A 44 -18.55 14.79 5.06
CA THR A 44 -18.38 14.78 3.60
C THR A 44 -17.18 15.60 3.10
N ASP A 45 -16.56 16.41 3.96
CA ASP A 45 -15.40 17.26 3.65
C ASP A 45 -14.05 16.71 4.18
N LEU A 46 -14.03 15.53 4.81
CA LEU A 46 -12.79 14.83 5.24
C LEU A 46 -12.09 14.10 4.10
N ARG A 47 -12.15 14.65 2.88
CA ARG A 47 -11.48 14.04 1.72
C ARG A 47 -10.02 14.48 1.68
N PHE A 48 -9.11 13.53 1.53
CA PHE A 48 -7.69 13.75 1.27
C PHE A 48 -7.35 13.21 -0.13
N ASP A 49 -6.21 13.63 -0.67
CA ASP A 49 -5.84 13.33 -2.07
C ASP A 49 -4.97 12.07 -2.19
N TYR A 50 -4.14 11.80 -1.19
CA TYR A 50 -3.24 10.65 -1.14
C TYR A 50 -2.84 10.33 0.30
N LEU A 51 -2.25 9.15 0.52
CA LEU A 51 -1.68 8.75 1.80
C LEU A 51 -0.16 8.75 1.73
N MET A 52 0.48 9.14 2.82
CA MET A 52 1.93 9.04 2.98
C MET A 52 2.24 8.02 4.06
N LEU A 53 2.76 6.86 3.67
CA LEU A 53 3.35 5.91 4.61
C LEU A 53 4.73 6.43 4.99
N THR A 54 4.95 6.65 6.28
CA THR A 54 6.23 7.09 6.81
C THR A 54 6.85 6.00 7.65
N LEU A 55 8.09 5.65 7.32
CA LEU A 55 8.89 4.65 8.01
C LEU A 55 10.14 5.33 8.57
N ILE A 56 10.61 4.84 9.70
CA ILE A 56 11.83 5.32 10.35
C ILE A 56 12.83 4.19 10.50
N TYR A 57 14.11 4.55 10.56
CA TYR A 57 15.19 3.67 10.97
C TYR A 57 15.46 3.91 12.47
N PRO A 58 14.97 3.05 13.39
CA PRO A 58 14.99 3.33 14.83
C PRO A 58 16.37 3.68 15.39
N VAL A 59 17.42 3.02 14.88
CA VAL A 59 18.81 3.26 15.30
C VAL A 59 19.26 4.69 14.95
N ALA A 60 18.87 5.23 13.79
CA ALA A 60 19.18 6.61 13.45
C ALA A 60 18.39 7.60 14.32
N VAL A 61 17.11 7.31 14.56
CA VAL A 61 16.26 8.16 15.40
C VAL A 61 16.81 8.23 16.82
N CYS A 62 17.11 7.09 17.46
CA CYS A 62 17.67 7.09 18.80
C CYS A 62 19.06 7.74 18.88
N ARG A 63 19.93 7.54 17.89
CA ARG A 63 21.22 8.23 17.86
C ARG A 63 21.05 9.75 17.83
N ALA A 64 20.14 10.26 17.00
CA ALA A 64 19.89 11.69 16.91
C ALA A 64 19.21 12.26 18.16
N ASP A 65 18.42 11.45 18.87
CA ASP A 65 17.82 11.81 20.15
C ASP A 65 18.87 11.84 21.28
N ASP A 66 19.75 10.84 21.33
CA ASP A 66 20.85 10.73 22.29
C ASP A 66 21.88 11.87 22.18
N ASP A 67 22.10 12.38 20.97
CA ASP A 67 22.92 13.57 20.72
C ASP A 67 22.30 14.83 21.40
N ALA A 68 20.99 14.84 21.64
CA ALA A 68 20.28 15.91 22.34
C ALA A 68 20.14 15.66 23.85
N VAL A 69 19.68 14.47 24.23
CA VAL A 69 19.46 14.03 25.61
C VAL A 69 19.95 12.60 25.70
N LYS A 70 21.04 12.38 26.43
CA LYS A 70 21.63 11.04 26.54
C LYS A 70 20.65 10.03 27.15
N ASP A 71 20.59 8.84 26.55
CA ASP A 71 19.83 7.67 27.03
C ASP A 71 18.30 7.93 27.08
N SER A 72 17.77 8.86 26.28
CA SER A 72 16.32 9.13 26.22
C SER A 72 15.57 8.24 25.24
N CYS A 73 16.28 7.53 24.37
CA CYS A 73 15.72 6.63 23.35
C CYS A 73 16.32 5.24 23.44
N GLU A 74 15.51 4.22 23.19
CA GLU A 74 15.90 2.82 23.16
C GLU A 74 15.21 2.12 21.99
N VAL A 75 15.96 1.28 21.26
CA VAL A 75 15.38 0.41 20.22
C VAL A 75 15.04 -0.93 20.88
N PRO A 76 13.75 -1.30 21.01
CA PRO A 76 13.37 -2.56 21.66
C PRO A 76 13.95 -3.78 20.95
N ASP A 77 14.24 -4.84 21.72
CA ASP A 77 14.71 -6.11 21.16
C ASP A 77 13.73 -6.70 20.15
N GLY A 78 14.25 -7.18 19.02
CA GLY A 78 13.44 -7.77 17.94
C GLY A 78 12.76 -6.76 17.01
N THR A 79 13.02 -5.47 17.19
CA THR A 79 12.57 -4.41 16.28
C THR A 79 13.17 -4.60 14.88
N PRO A 80 12.37 -4.59 13.80
CA PRO A 80 12.87 -4.60 12.43
C PRO A 80 13.78 -3.40 12.13
N SER A 81 14.58 -3.49 11.08
CA SER A 81 15.44 -2.36 10.67
C SER A 81 14.63 -1.11 10.36
N TRP A 82 13.49 -1.25 9.69
CA TRP A 82 12.58 -0.15 9.38
C TRP A 82 11.24 -0.40 10.07
N THR A 83 10.74 0.59 10.79
CA THR A 83 9.45 0.52 11.49
C THR A 83 8.52 1.62 11.04
N VAL A 84 7.23 1.42 11.26
CA VAL A 84 6.22 2.43 11.00
C VAL A 84 6.41 3.64 11.92
N HIS A 85 6.32 4.82 11.33
CA HIS A 85 6.07 6.06 12.05
C HIS A 85 4.59 6.42 11.92
N GLY A 86 4.03 6.41 10.71
CA GLY A 86 2.59 6.60 10.51
C GLY A 86 2.09 6.50 9.08
N LEU A 87 0.77 6.62 8.91
CA LEU A 87 0.08 6.67 7.62
C LEU A 87 -0.75 7.95 7.56
N TRP A 88 -0.33 8.90 6.74
CA TRP A 88 -0.84 10.27 6.84
C TRP A 88 -1.68 10.64 5.63
N PRO A 89 -2.96 10.98 5.82
CA PRO A 89 -3.75 11.69 4.82
C PRO A 89 -3.09 13.01 4.44
N ASN A 90 -2.94 13.29 3.14
CA ASN A 90 -2.32 14.50 2.63
C ASN A 90 -3.12 15.10 1.47
N TYR A 91 -2.93 16.41 1.26
CA TYR A 91 -3.44 17.13 0.09
C TYR A 91 -2.34 17.35 -0.95
N ALA A 92 -2.68 17.30 -2.23
CA ALA A 92 -1.75 17.49 -3.35
C ALA A 92 -1.12 18.91 -3.36
N ASN A 93 -1.75 19.87 -2.69
CA ASN A 93 -1.21 21.22 -2.50
C ASN A 93 -0.07 21.32 -1.46
N GLY A 94 0.26 20.20 -0.78
CA GLY A 94 1.30 20.10 0.24
C GLY A 94 0.86 20.36 1.68
N SER A 95 -0.39 20.78 1.91
CA SER A 95 -0.98 20.74 3.25
C SER A 95 -1.49 19.33 3.61
N TYR A 96 -1.94 19.15 4.85
CA TYR A 96 -2.55 17.91 5.31
C TYR A 96 -3.62 18.21 6.37
N PRO A 97 -4.69 17.39 6.45
CA PRO A 97 -5.65 17.47 7.55
C PRO A 97 -5.06 16.84 8.83
N GLN A 98 -5.49 17.32 10.00
CA GLN A 98 -5.08 16.75 11.28
C GLN A 98 -6.18 16.93 12.34
N PHE A 99 -6.26 16.00 13.31
CA PHE A 99 -7.23 16.01 14.42
C PHE A 99 -8.67 16.20 13.94
N CYS A 100 -9.07 15.44 12.92
CA CYS A 100 -10.31 15.67 12.17
C CYS A 100 -11.59 15.36 12.95
N THR A 101 -11.52 14.50 13.96
CA THR A 101 -12.65 14.16 14.81
C THR A 101 -12.26 14.24 16.28
N ARG A 102 -13.26 14.24 17.17
CA ARG A 102 -13.04 14.15 18.62
C ARG A 102 -12.82 12.72 19.11
N GLN A 103 -12.76 11.74 18.21
CA GLN A 103 -12.55 10.35 18.56
C GLN A 103 -11.23 10.21 19.31
N LYS A 104 -11.27 9.48 20.42
CA LYS A 104 -10.11 9.15 21.23
C LYS A 104 -9.64 7.75 20.89
N PHE A 105 -8.33 7.59 20.87
CA PHE A 105 -7.70 6.28 20.71
C PHE A 105 -8.17 5.34 21.83
N ASP A 106 -8.54 4.13 21.45
CA ASP A 106 -8.98 3.08 22.36
C ASP A 106 -8.15 1.82 22.16
N ILE A 107 -7.25 1.57 23.11
CA ILE A 107 -6.31 0.46 23.05
C ILE A 107 -6.99 -0.91 22.93
N ASP A 108 -8.22 -1.05 23.44
CA ASP A 108 -8.95 -2.31 23.39
C ASP A 108 -9.36 -2.65 21.95
N LEU A 109 -9.59 -1.65 21.09
CA LEU A 109 -9.94 -1.84 19.68
C LEU A 109 -8.78 -2.40 18.86
N VAL A 110 -7.54 -2.14 19.27
CA VAL A 110 -6.32 -2.65 18.62
C VAL A 110 -5.71 -3.85 19.34
N SER A 111 -6.32 -4.32 20.43
CA SER A 111 -5.85 -5.49 21.17
C SER A 111 -5.61 -6.75 20.31
N PRO A 112 -6.37 -7.03 19.22
CA PRO A 112 -6.09 -8.20 18.37
C PRO A 112 -4.78 -8.15 17.58
N ILE A 113 -4.16 -6.96 17.45
CA ILE A 113 -2.92 -6.73 16.69
C ILE A 113 -1.84 -6.04 17.54
N PHE A 114 -1.95 -6.15 18.86
CA PHE A 114 -1.12 -5.42 19.81
C PHE A 114 0.37 -5.80 19.68
N GLU A 115 0.68 -7.08 19.51
CA GLU A 115 2.08 -7.54 19.42
C GLU A 115 2.72 -7.13 18.08
N GLU A 116 1.96 -7.13 16.99
CA GLU A 116 2.39 -6.60 15.69
C GLU A 116 2.68 -5.10 15.79
N LEU A 117 1.80 -4.32 16.41
CA LEU A 117 2.04 -2.89 16.64
C LEU A 117 3.28 -2.66 17.52
N LYS A 118 3.45 -3.44 18.57
CA LYS A 118 4.62 -3.34 19.47
C LYS A 118 5.93 -3.64 18.75
N LYS A 119 5.92 -4.54 17.78
CA LYS A 119 7.11 -4.93 17.02
C LYS A 119 7.40 -3.99 15.84
N ASP A 120 6.39 -3.73 15.02
CA ASP A 120 6.53 -3.07 13.72
C ASP A 120 6.22 -1.57 13.76
N TRP A 121 5.61 -1.09 14.85
CA TRP A 121 5.36 0.33 15.15
C TRP A 121 5.76 0.70 16.60
N PRO A 122 6.98 0.36 17.05
CA PRO A 122 7.37 0.50 18.45
C PRO A 122 7.44 1.97 18.87
N ASN A 123 7.17 2.20 20.15
CA ASN A 123 7.57 3.44 20.79
C ASN A 123 9.02 3.32 21.26
N LEU A 124 9.89 4.21 20.77
CA LEU A 124 11.31 4.20 21.07
C LEU A 124 11.67 4.94 22.37
N TYR A 125 10.68 5.52 23.06
CA TYR A 125 10.91 6.31 24.28
C TYR A 125 10.50 5.50 25.52
N PRO A 126 11.44 4.89 26.27
CA PRO A 126 11.13 3.95 27.35
C PRO A 126 10.36 4.57 28.52
N ASN A 127 10.45 5.89 28.70
CA ASN A 127 9.70 6.63 29.73
C ASN A 127 8.25 6.97 29.32
N ARG A 128 7.78 6.47 28.17
CA ARG A 128 6.42 6.68 27.65
C ARG A 128 5.67 5.36 27.61
N GLN A 129 4.34 5.44 27.62
CA GLN A 129 3.51 4.25 27.42
C GLN A 129 3.73 3.70 26.01
N VAL A 130 3.74 2.36 25.88
CA VAL A 130 3.91 1.66 24.60
C VAL A 130 2.96 2.18 23.51
N SER A 131 1.72 2.46 23.88
CA SER A 131 0.67 2.93 22.96
C SER A 131 0.64 4.43 22.73
N SER A 132 1.51 5.21 23.38
CA SER A 132 1.42 6.67 23.30
C SER A 132 1.70 7.22 21.89
N LEU A 133 2.56 6.54 21.11
CA LEU A 133 2.78 6.84 19.70
C LEU A 133 1.52 6.51 18.87
N TRP A 134 0.96 5.31 19.03
CA TRP A 134 -0.26 4.89 18.31
C TRP A 134 -1.42 5.84 18.59
N LYS A 135 -1.58 6.25 19.85
CA LYS A 135 -2.55 7.27 20.25
C LYS A 135 -2.33 8.58 19.50
N HIS A 136 -1.10 9.07 19.46
CA HIS A 136 -0.78 10.32 18.75
C HIS A 136 -1.12 10.21 17.26
N GLU A 137 -0.64 9.15 16.61
CA GLU A 137 -0.79 8.93 15.18
C GLU A 137 -2.25 8.72 14.79
N TYR A 138 -3.02 7.98 15.57
CA TYR A 138 -4.44 7.79 15.31
C TYR A 138 -5.24 9.08 15.52
N GLU A 139 -5.12 9.73 16.68
CA GLU A 139 -5.92 10.93 16.96
C GLU A 139 -5.58 12.07 15.99
N LYS A 140 -4.31 12.22 15.59
CA LYS A 140 -3.86 13.27 14.69
C LYS A 140 -4.10 12.95 13.22
N HIS A 141 -3.79 11.74 12.76
CA HIS A 141 -3.80 11.38 11.34
C HIS A 141 -4.88 10.36 11.00
N GLY A 142 -5.02 9.29 11.79
CA GLY A 142 -6.03 8.24 11.55
C GLY A 142 -7.47 8.75 11.54
N THR A 143 -7.83 9.69 12.42
CA THR A 143 -9.18 10.29 12.43
C THR A 143 -9.54 10.99 11.12
N CYS A 144 -8.54 11.47 10.36
CA CYS A 144 -8.72 12.11 9.06
C CYS A 144 -8.86 11.12 7.89
N ALA A 145 -8.56 9.84 8.12
CA ALA A 145 -8.75 8.78 7.14
C ALA A 145 -10.13 8.09 7.25
N SER A 146 -10.97 8.52 8.20
CA SER A 146 -12.25 7.87 8.52
C SER A 146 -13.29 7.87 7.40
N SER A 147 -13.11 8.73 6.37
CA SER A 147 -13.95 8.78 5.18
C SER A 147 -13.61 7.68 4.15
N ASP A 148 -12.47 7.03 4.28
CA ASP A 148 -12.02 5.95 3.40
C ASP A 148 -12.45 4.58 3.96
N PRO A 149 -13.23 3.77 3.23
CA PRO A 149 -13.72 2.46 3.71
C PRO A 149 -12.63 1.47 4.14
N ILE A 150 -11.41 1.60 3.60
CA ILE A 150 -10.26 0.77 3.94
C ILE A 150 -9.69 1.16 5.31
N LEU A 151 -9.86 2.42 5.71
CA LEU A 151 -9.27 3.02 6.92
C LEU A 151 -10.32 3.56 7.92
N GLU A 152 -11.61 3.32 7.67
CA GLU A 152 -12.75 3.97 8.34
C GLU A 152 -12.83 3.75 9.87
N SER A 153 -12.08 2.78 10.41
CA SER A 153 -12.04 2.48 11.84
C SER A 153 -10.61 2.42 12.36
N GLU A 154 -10.44 2.58 13.68
CA GLU A 154 -9.15 2.51 14.36
C GLU A 154 -8.38 1.23 14.03
N LEU A 155 -9.04 0.07 14.20
CA LEU A 155 -8.44 -1.22 13.89
C LEU A 155 -8.04 -1.31 12.41
N LYS A 156 -8.91 -0.85 11.49
CA LYS A 156 -8.64 -0.87 10.04
C LYS A 156 -7.46 0.02 9.66
N TYR A 157 -7.34 1.20 10.26
CA TYR A 157 -6.22 2.12 10.05
C TYR A 157 -4.88 1.45 10.42
N PHE A 158 -4.80 0.86 11.61
CA PHE A 158 -3.58 0.18 12.06
C PHE A 158 -3.29 -1.10 11.26
N GLN A 159 -4.28 -1.96 11.04
CA GLN A 159 -4.11 -3.18 10.24
C GLN A 159 -3.65 -2.89 8.82
N SER A 160 -4.23 -1.88 8.17
CA SER A 160 -3.85 -1.50 6.80
C SER A 160 -2.42 -0.95 6.78
N THR A 161 -2.05 -0.13 7.77
CA THR A 161 -0.69 0.40 7.87
C THR A 161 0.35 -0.70 8.06
N LEU A 162 0.09 -1.67 8.94
CA LEU A 162 0.96 -2.83 9.15
C LEU A 162 1.09 -3.68 7.88
N LYS A 163 -0.01 -3.92 7.15
CA LYS A 163 0.02 -4.62 5.86
C LYS A 163 0.85 -3.87 4.82
N LEU A 164 0.81 -2.54 4.80
CA LEU A 164 1.64 -1.75 3.89
C LEU A 164 3.12 -1.84 4.25
N HIS A 165 3.45 -1.83 5.54
CA HIS A 165 4.82 -2.04 6.02
C HIS A 165 5.36 -3.42 5.65
N GLU A 166 4.56 -4.47 5.80
CA GLU A 166 4.91 -5.83 5.33
C GLU A 166 5.04 -5.89 3.80
N ARG A 167 4.12 -5.25 3.07
CA ARG A 167 4.10 -5.23 1.60
C ARG A 167 5.32 -4.52 1.01
N PHE A 168 5.81 -3.45 1.64
CA PHE A 168 6.90 -2.63 1.11
C PHE A 168 8.21 -2.86 1.87
N ASP A 169 9.00 -3.83 1.40
CA ASP A 169 10.36 -4.14 1.88
C ASP A 169 11.36 -3.01 1.55
N VAL A 170 11.28 -1.93 2.33
CA VAL A 170 12.21 -0.78 2.24
C VAL A 170 13.64 -1.19 2.58
N ALA A 171 13.82 -2.17 3.48
CA ALA A 171 15.15 -2.65 3.83
C ALA A 171 15.84 -3.31 2.63
N GLY A 172 15.13 -4.22 1.94
CA GLY A 172 15.59 -4.87 0.73
C GLY A 172 15.82 -3.89 -0.41
N ALA A 173 14.90 -2.95 -0.63
CA ALA A 173 15.03 -1.92 -1.67
C ALA A 173 16.27 -1.04 -1.47
N LEU A 174 16.51 -0.56 -0.25
CA LEU A 174 17.69 0.26 0.06
C LEU A 174 19.00 -0.54 -0.07
N SER A 175 19.02 -1.78 0.41
CA SER A 175 20.18 -2.67 0.29
C SER A 175 20.54 -2.95 -1.18
N GLY A 176 19.53 -3.15 -2.04
CA GLY A 176 19.70 -3.33 -3.48
C GLY A 176 20.38 -2.16 -4.18
N GLU A 177 20.09 -0.94 -3.73
CA GLU A 177 20.75 0.30 -4.22
C GLU A 177 22.10 0.58 -3.55
N GLY A 178 22.60 -0.35 -2.73
CA GLY A 178 23.86 -0.20 -2.00
C GLY A 178 23.78 0.78 -0.82
N VAL A 179 22.58 1.24 -0.46
CA VAL A 179 22.34 2.02 0.77
C VAL A 179 22.34 1.04 1.94
N LYS A 180 23.49 0.95 2.61
CA LYS A 180 23.67 0.10 3.79
C LYS A 180 23.66 0.95 5.05
N PRO A 181 23.09 0.45 6.16
CA PRO A 181 23.33 1.03 7.46
C PRO A 181 24.84 1.19 7.69
N ALA A 182 25.28 2.40 8.00
CA ALA A 182 26.70 2.71 8.02
C ALA A 182 27.42 1.98 9.16
N GLU A 183 28.38 1.13 8.84
CA GLU A 183 29.44 0.70 9.77
C GLU A 183 30.32 1.90 10.20
N THR A 184 30.30 3.00 9.42
CA THR A 184 31.30 4.09 9.44
C THR A 184 30.88 5.34 10.21
N LYS A 185 29.71 5.37 10.85
CA LYS A 185 29.19 6.47 11.70
C LYS A 185 29.01 7.85 11.05
N GLN A 186 29.19 8.03 9.73
CA GLN A 186 29.23 9.39 9.16
C GLN A 186 27.86 10.00 8.85
N GLU A 187 26.90 9.24 8.32
CA GLU A 187 25.51 9.70 8.10
C GLU A 187 24.57 8.47 8.15
N LEU A 188 23.35 8.62 8.68
CA LEU A 188 22.33 7.57 8.67
C LEU A 188 21.05 8.10 8.03
N LEU A 189 20.42 7.29 7.19
CA LEU A 189 19.07 7.57 6.69
C LEU A 189 18.07 7.36 7.84
N GLY A 190 17.39 8.42 8.25
CA GLY A 190 16.49 8.40 9.41
C GLY A 190 15.03 8.06 9.07
N ASP A 191 14.54 8.53 7.92
CA ASP A 191 13.16 8.34 7.48
C ASP A 191 13.05 8.07 5.98
N VAL A 192 12.02 7.29 5.60
CA VAL A 192 11.59 7.06 4.22
C VAL A 192 10.09 7.32 4.16
N ARG A 193 9.64 7.96 3.07
CA ARG A 193 8.22 8.27 2.85
C ARG A 193 7.77 7.75 1.50
N LEU A 194 6.69 6.99 1.49
CA LEU A 194 6.07 6.43 0.29
C LEU A 194 4.69 7.06 0.12
N CYS A 195 4.37 7.52 -1.08
CA CYS A 195 3.05 8.04 -1.40
C CYS A 195 2.18 6.96 -2.02
N LEU A 196 0.92 6.89 -1.57
CA LEU A 196 -0.05 5.89 -1.96
C LEU A 196 -1.33 6.57 -2.43
N ASP A 197 -1.98 6.03 -3.46
CA ASP A 197 -3.34 6.41 -3.80
C ASP A 197 -4.36 5.88 -2.76
N LEU A 198 -5.64 6.18 -2.97
CA LEU A 198 -6.72 5.72 -2.08
C LEU A 198 -7.01 4.22 -2.19
N ASN A 199 -6.40 3.52 -3.15
CA ASN A 199 -6.42 2.06 -3.22
C ASN A 199 -5.19 1.43 -2.53
N LEU A 200 -4.37 2.26 -1.88
CA LEU A 200 -3.11 1.88 -1.24
C LEU A 200 -2.03 1.38 -2.23
N GLU A 201 -2.08 1.84 -3.48
CA GLU A 201 -1.06 1.56 -4.49
C GLU A 201 -0.01 2.67 -4.55
N LEU A 202 1.26 2.30 -4.80
CA LEU A 202 2.36 3.27 -4.90
C LEU A 202 2.13 4.26 -6.04
N ILE A 203 2.32 5.54 -5.73
CA ILE A 203 2.29 6.65 -6.70
C ILE A 203 3.51 7.55 -6.51
N ASP A 204 3.82 8.33 -7.54
CA ASP A 204 4.75 9.43 -7.40
C ASP A 204 4.18 10.45 -6.41
N CYS A 205 4.98 10.81 -5.40
CA CYS A 205 4.60 11.85 -4.46
C CYS A 205 4.32 13.18 -5.20
N PRO A 206 3.16 13.82 -4.96
CA PRO A 206 2.84 15.11 -5.56
C PRO A 206 3.96 16.12 -5.33
N LYS A 207 4.50 16.69 -6.41
CA LYS A 207 5.57 17.67 -6.33
C LYS A 207 5.05 18.92 -5.63
N HIS A 208 5.53 19.16 -4.42
CA HIS A 208 5.19 20.39 -3.71
C HIS A 208 5.78 21.60 -4.47
N ALA A 209 4.92 22.57 -4.81
CA ALA A 209 5.34 23.91 -5.15
C ALA A 209 5.90 24.57 -3.88
N LYS A 210 7.21 24.40 -3.64
CA LYS A 210 7.99 24.70 -2.42
C LYS A 210 8.02 23.52 -1.43
N ALA A 211 9.21 22.98 -1.24
CA ALA A 211 9.57 22.17 -0.09
C ALA A 211 9.20 22.95 1.19
N VAL A 212 8.13 22.53 1.86
CA VAL A 212 7.74 23.09 3.16
C VAL A 212 8.58 22.42 4.24
N SER A 213 8.95 23.25 5.19
CA SER A 213 9.97 23.12 6.22
C SER A 213 10.05 21.77 6.93
N ALA A 214 11.29 21.46 7.33
CA ALA A 214 11.67 20.45 8.29
C ALA A 214 10.65 20.25 9.43
N SER A 215 10.35 18.98 9.71
CA SER A 215 9.70 18.54 10.94
C SER A 215 10.49 19.05 12.17
N PRO A 216 9.86 19.26 13.34
CA PRO A 216 10.52 19.95 14.44
C PRO A 216 11.65 19.11 15.06
N HIS A 217 12.81 19.75 15.14
CA HIS A 217 13.91 19.55 16.09
C HIS A 217 14.41 18.12 16.34
N LEU A 218 15.02 17.52 15.32
CA LEU A 218 16.26 16.77 15.55
C LEU A 218 17.42 17.76 15.39
N PRO A 219 18.29 17.98 16.41
CA PRO A 219 19.32 19.02 16.37
C PRO A 219 20.28 18.92 15.19
N ASP A 220 20.46 17.72 14.63
CA ASP A 220 21.38 17.42 13.54
C ASP A 220 20.71 16.85 12.28
N PHE A 221 19.38 16.98 12.14
CA PHE A 221 18.73 16.60 10.88
C PHE A 221 19.18 17.53 9.75
N ARG A 222 20.11 17.05 8.94
CA ARG A 222 20.39 17.62 7.63
C ARG A 222 19.44 16.96 6.64
N PRO A 223 18.48 17.69 6.04
CA PRO A 223 17.71 17.14 4.94
C PRO A 223 18.70 16.65 3.88
N CYS A 224 18.48 15.43 3.37
CA CYS A 224 19.21 14.95 2.21
C CYS A 224 19.22 16.06 1.16
N THR A 225 20.38 16.38 0.59
CA THR A 225 20.57 17.51 -0.33
C THR A 225 19.69 17.37 -1.56
N ASN A 226 18.45 17.90 -1.51
CA ASN A 226 17.42 17.95 -2.57
C ASN A 226 17.40 16.76 -3.55
N SER A 227 17.70 15.58 -3.03
CA SER A 227 17.64 14.34 -3.76
C SER A 227 16.63 13.53 -2.99
N ILE A 228 15.35 13.76 -3.28
CA ILE A 228 14.41 12.65 -3.18
C ILE A 228 15.11 11.54 -3.97
N ILE A 229 15.65 10.55 -3.28
CA ILE A 229 16.18 9.35 -3.92
C ILE A 229 14.93 8.66 -4.43
N TYR A 230 14.56 8.97 -5.66
CA TYR A 230 13.63 8.16 -6.42
C TYR A 230 14.35 6.83 -6.60
N LEU A 231 14.03 5.84 -5.76
CA LEU A 231 14.51 4.48 -5.94
C LEU A 231 14.08 4.08 -7.35
N PRO A 232 15.03 3.93 -8.30
CA PRO A 232 14.68 3.70 -9.68
C PRO A 232 14.06 2.31 -9.77
N ASN A 233 12.75 2.28 -9.98
CA ASN A 233 11.93 1.08 -10.18
C ASN A 233 11.65 0.21 -8.93
N THR A 234 10.80 0.68 -8.02
CA THR A 234 9.89 -0.22 -7.28
C THR A 234 8.59 -0.53 -8.04
N PRO A 235 8.63 -0.83 -9.36
CA PRO A 235 7.62 -1.73 -9.92
C PRO A 235 8.25 -2.73 -10.91
N LYS A 236 8.81 -3.83 -10.38
CA LYS A 236 8.71 -5.16 -11.04
C LYS A 236 9.11 -6.32 -10.13
N ALA A 237 10.08 -6.14 -9.24
CA ALA A 237 10.52 -7.23 -8.34
C ALA A 237 9.53 -7.52 -7.19
N MET A 238 8.61 -6.60 -6.87
CA MET A 238 7.64 -6.77 -5.77
C MET A 238 6.25 -7.23 -6.22
N LEU A 239 5.98 -7.25 -7.54
CA LEU A 239 4.73 -7.79 -8.12
C LEU A 239 4.95 -9.16 -8.81
N GLU A 240 6.19 -9.61 -8.94
CA GLU A 240 6.51 -10.93 -9.54
C GLU A 240 6.31 -12.10 -8.55
N GLN A 241 5.70 -11.85 -7.38
CA GLN A 241 5.18 -12.88 -6.49
C GLN A 241 3.65 -13.04 -6.55
N GLN A 242 2.98 -12.33 -7.47
CA GLN A 242 1.52 -12.44 -7.68
C GLN A 242 1.08 -12.75 -9.12
N ASP A 243 2.01 -13.10 -10.02
CA ASP A 243 1.68 -13.87 -11.23
C ASP A 243 1.63 -15.37 -10.91
N GLN A 244 0.73 -15.74 -9.99
CA GLN A 244 0.18 -17.09 -9.98
C GLN A 244 -0.98 -17.14 -10.99
N TYR A 245 -0.68 -16.93 -12.28
CA TYR A 245 -1.48 -17.54 -13.33
C TYR A 245 -1.21 -19.05 -13.27
N VAL A 246 -1.92 -19.75 -12.38
CA VAL A 246 -2.14 -21.20 -12.56
C VAL A 246 -3.23 -21.36 -13.61
N GLU A 247 -2.91 -21.10 -14.87
CA GLU A 247 -3.48 -21.92 -15.93
C GLU A 247 -2.54 -23.11 -16.16
N ALA A 248 -2.76 -24.14 -15.34
CA ALA A 248 -2.46 -25.50 -15.72
C ALA A 248 -3.64 -26.37 -15.29
N SER A 249 -4.73 -26.29 -16.05
CA SER A 249 -5.55 -27.50 -16.23
C SER A 249 -4.69 -28.53 -16.95
N LEU A 250 -4.00 -29.39 -16.20
CA LEU A 250 -4.06 -30.84 -16.36
C LEU A 250 -3.37 -31.56 -15.19
N MET A 251 -4.20 -32.03 -14.26
CA MET A 251 -4.20 -33.32 -13.54
C MET A 251 -2.89 -33.89 -12.96
N LEU A 252 -2.92 -34.26 -11.67
CA LEU A 252 -2.96 -35.65 -11.21
C LEU A 252 -2.98 -35.72 -9.66
N PHE A 253 -3.97 -36.43 -9.12
CA PHE A 253 -4.21 -36.69 -7.69
C PHE A 253 -3.11 -37.56 -7.04
N PRO A 254 -2.81 -37.41 -5.74
CA PRO A 254 -2.19 -38.48 -4.97
C PRO A 254 -3.16 -39.66 -4.83
N ALA A 255 -2.73 -40.80 -5.37
CA ALA A 255 -3.50 -42.04 -5.53
C ALA A 255 -3.67 -42.85 -4.24
N SER A 256 -4.27 -42.29 -3.19
CA SER A 256 -4.57 -43.05 -1.96
C SER A 256 -6.04 -43.04 -1.53
N THR A 257 -6.95 -42.37 -2.26
CA THR A 257 -8.39 -42.41 -1.97
C THR A 257 -9.30 -42.65 -3.19
N PHE A 258 -8.76 -42.81 -4.41
CA PHE A 258 -9.56 -42.85 -5.64
C PHE A 258 -9.76 -44.24 -6.27
N PHE A 259 -9.50 -45.34 -5.53
CA PHE A 259 -9.69 -46.71 -6.04
C PHE A 259 -11.02 -47.36 -5.68
N ALA A 260 -11.95 -46.64 -5.03
CA ALA A 260 -13.21 -47.23 -4.59
C ALA A 260 -14.39 -47.05 -5.56
N LEU A 261 -14.29 -46.27 -6.65
CA LEU A 261 -15.49 -45.87 -7.42
C LEU A 261 -15.39 -45.84 -8.95
N LEU A 262 -14.27 -46.19 -9.59
CA LEU A 262 -14.15 -46.13 -11.06
C LEU A 262 -14.43 -47.49 -11.71
N ARG A 263 -15.31 -47.51 -12.71
CA ARG A 263 -15.71 -48.73 -13.44
C ARG A 263 -14.63 -49.12 -14.45
N PRO A 264 -14.47 -50.41 -14.80
CA PRO A 264 -13.37 -50.93 -15.63
C PRO A 264 -13.20 -50.29 -17.02
N LEU A 265 -14.20 -49.59 -17.57
CA LEU A 265 -14.10 -48.91 -18.87
C LEU A 265 -13.21 -47.64 -18.82
N GLU A 266 -13.12 -46.96 -17.68
CA GLU A 266 -12.35 -45.71 -17.57
C GLU A 266 -10.83 -45.94 -17.46
N PHE A 267 -10.41 -47.09 -16.91
CA PHE A 267 -9.01 -47.49 -16.87
C PHE A 267 -8.44 -47.73 -18.28
N LEU A 268 -9.26 -48.27 -19.20
CA LEU A 268 -8.83 -48.50 -20.57
C LEU A 268 -8.60 -47.17 -21.31
N ILE A 269 -9.47 -46.18 -21.08
CA ILE A 269 -9.35 -44.84 -21.69
C ILE A 269 -8.08 -44.15 -21.18
N LEU A 270 -7.83 -44.17 -19.87
CA LEU A 270 -6.62 -43.57 -19.30
C LEU A 270 -5.34 -44.26 -19.78
N ALA A 271 -5.34 -45.59 -19.93
CA ALA A 271 -4.20 -46.33 -20.46
C ALA A 271 -3.91 -45.97 -21.93
N VAL A 272 -4.95 -45.80 -22.75
CA VAL A 272 -4.79 -45.38 -24.16
C VAL A 272 -4.26 -43.95 -24.25
N ILE A 273 -4.75 -43.03 -23.41
CA ILE A 273 -4.24 -41.64 -23.35
C ILE A 273 -2.77 -41.63 -22.95
N PHE A 274 -2.38 -42.41 -21.94
CA PHE A 274 -0.99 -42.48 -21.49
C PHE A 274 -0.05 -43.02 -22.58
N LEU A 275 -0.46 -44.09 -23.28
CA LEU A 275 0.30 -44.64 -24.42
C LEU A 275 0.45 -43.63 -25.55
N PHE A 276 -0.59 -42.84 -25.83
CA PHE A 276 -0.54 -41.81 -26.86
C PHE A 276 0.43 -40.66 -26.50
N VAL A 277 0.43 -40.20 -25.25
CA VAL A 277 1.36 -39.18 -24.76
C VAL A 277 2.81 -39.68 -24.77
N LEU A 278 3.03 -40.96 -24.42
CA LEU A 278 4.34 -41.59 -24.49
C LEU A 278 4.86 -41.65 -25.93
N LEU A 279 4.01 -42.02 -26.89
CA LEU A 279 4.34 -42.04 -28.31
C LEU A 279 4.72 -40.66 -28.85
N ILE A 280 3.98 -39.61 -28.48
CA ILE A 280 4.30 -38.23 -28.87
C ILE A 280 5.66 -37.81 -28.30
N SER A 281 5.93 -38.14 -27.03
CA SER A 281 7.18 -37.79 -26.36
C SER A 281 8.38 -38.50 -27.00
N LEU A 282 8.24 -39.79 -27.33
CA LEU A 282 9.27 -40.55 -28.05
C LEU A 282 9.49 -40.03 -29.47
N CYS A 283 8.42 -39.61 -30.16
CA CYS A 283 8.53 -39.00 -31.49
C CYS A 283 9.31 -37.68 -31.45
N LYS A 284 9.06 -36.85 -30.42
CA LYS A 284 9.78 -35.58 -30.22
C LYS A 284 11.28 -35.81 -29.97
N LEU A 285 11.62 -36.75 -29.09
CA LEU A 285 13.01 -37.13 -28.84
C LEU A 285 13.70 -37.67 -30.10
N HIS A 286 13.01 -38.46 -30.90
CA HIS A 286 13.56 -38.97 -32.17
C HIS A 286 13.81 -37.85 -33.19
N LEU A 287 12.92 -36.86 -33.28
CA LEU A 287 13.10 -35.70 -34.16
C LEU A 287 14.26 -34.80 -33.70
N GLU A 288 14.42 -34.61 -32.39
CA GLU A 288 15.57 -33.89 -31.83
C GLU A 288 16.88 -34.61 -32.13
N TRP A 289 16.91 -35.94 -31.97
CA TRP A 289 18.07 -36.75 -32.34
C TRP A 289 18.43 -36.67 -33.84
N ILE A 290 17.43 -36.68 -34.74
CA ILE A 290 17.67 -36.46 -36.18
C ILE A 290 18.30 -35.09 -36.44
N ARG A 291 17.77 -34.05 -35.80
CA ARG A 291 18.26 -32.67 -35.96
C ARG A 291 19.73 -32.56 -35.51
N GLU A 292 20.09 -33.17 -34.39
CA GLU A 292 21.47 -33.18 -33.90
C GLU A 292 22.41 -33.90 -34.88
N ARG A 293 21.98 -35.03 -35.46
CA ARG A 293 22.76 -35.73 -36.48
C ARG A 293 22.98 -34.90 -37.75
N GLN A 294 21.96 -34.16 -38.20
CA GLN A 294 22.10 -33.27 -39.35
C GLN A 294 23.13 -32.17 -39.08
N LEU A 295 23.07 -31.54 -37.91
CA LEU A 295 24.05 -30.52 -37.50
C LEU A 295 25.48 -31.07 -37.42
N MET A 296 25.66 -32.32 -37.00
CA MET A 296 26.97 -32.98 -36.97
C MET A 296 27.50 -33.29 -38.38
N ASN A 297 26.62 -33.70 -39.31
CA ASN A 297 27.00 -33.92 -40.71
C ASN A 297 27.36 -32.61 -41.42
N ASP A 298 26.61 -31.53 -41.19
CA ASP A 298 26.90 -30.21 -41.77
C ASP A 298 28.24 -29.65 -41.27
N LYS A 299 28.56 -29.84 -39.98
CA LYS A 299 29.87 -29.50 -39.42
C LYS A 299 31.01 -30.30 -40.05
N ASN A 300 30.80 -31.58 -40.36
CA ASN A 300 31.81 -32.43 -41.01
C ASN A 300 32.01 -32.06 -42.49
N ASN A 301 30.95 -31.72 -43.23
CA ASN A 301 31.06 -31.25 -44.62
C ASN A 301 31.78 -29.89 -44.72
N ASN A 302 31.53 -28.96 -43.80
CA ASN A 302 32.24 -27.67 -43.76
C ASN A 302 33.73 -27.80 -43.40
N ARG A 303 34.18 -28.90 -42.79
CA ARG A 303 35.60 -29.18 -42.55
C ARG A 303 36.35 -29.75 -43.77
N MET A 304 35.63 -30.39 -44.71
CA MET A 304 36.23 -31.01 -45.90
C MET A 304 36.28 -30.07 -47.13
N GLY A 305 35.49 -29.00 -47.15
CA GLY A 305 35.46 -28.01 -48.24
C GLY A 305 36.33 -26.76 -48.04
N GLY A 306 37.14 -26.73 -46.97
CA GLY A 306 38.01 -25.61 -46.61
C GLY A 306 39.50 -25.95 -46.64
N GLY A 307 39.94 -26.68 -47.68
CA GLY A 307 41.33 -27.05 -47.94
C GLY A 307 41.59 -27.17 -49.43
#